data_AF-A0A535N3K3-F1
#
_entry.id   AF-A0A535N3K3-F1
#
_cell.length_a   1.000
_cell.length_b   1.000
_cell.length_c   1.000
_cell.angle_alpha   90.00
_cell.angle_beta   90.00
_cell.angle_gamma   90.00
#
_symmetry.space_group_name_H-M   'P 1'
#
loop_
_entity.id
_entity.type
_entity.pdbx_description
1 polymer ?
#
loop_
_entity_poly.entity_id
_entity_poly.type
_entity_poly.pdbx_seq_one_letter_code
_entity_poly.pdbx_strand_id
1 'polypeptide(L)'
;MPEMSFPFGPATQAEIYGGGADDLPIDPDEWESRAKAVLEPGPFDYIAGGAGGESTMRANREAFARWRLRPAMLAGNQQRDLYVSVLGTSSPAPF
;
A
#
# COMPACT_ATOMS: atom_id res chain seq x y z
N MET A 1 0.41 24.75 12.18
CA MET A 1 0.06 23.46 11.52
C MET A 1 1.29 22.59 11.67
N PRO A 2 1.26 21.42 12.33
CA PRO A 2 2.47 20.61 12.40
C PRO A 2 2.77 20.06 11.00
N GLU A 3 3.94 20.41 10.52
CA GLU A 3 4.62 19.90 9.34
C GLU A 3 4.89 18.41 9.58
N MET A 4 4.05 17.52 9.05
CA MET A 4 4.36 16.10 8.96
C MET A 4 4.24 15.68 7.50
N SER A 5 5.29 16.00 6.73
CA SER A 5 5.45 15.59 5.34
C SER A 5 6.06 14.19 5.31
N PHE A 6 5.28 13.16 5.57
CA PHE A 6 5.63 11.89 4.94
C PHE A 6 5.26 12.03 3.46
N PRO A 7 6.24 12.00 2.53
CA PRO A 7 5.92 12.04 1.12
C PRO A 7 5.14 10.76 0.79
N PHE A 8 4.00 10.90 0.11
CA PHE A 8 3.26 9.77 -0.46
C PHE A 8 3.22 9.91 -1.99
N GLY A 9 3.12 8.78 -2.68
CA GLY A 9 2.92 8.76 -4.13
C GLY A 9 4.12 9.32 -4.90
N PRO A 10 3.93 10.26 -5.86
CA PRO A 10 5.01 10.68 -6.76
C PRO A 10 6.22 11.33 -6.09
N ALA A 11 6.06 11.94 -4.91
CA ALA A 11 7.18 12.52 -4.17
C ALA A 11 8.13 11.42 -3.67
N THR A 12 7.60 10.38 -3.04
CA THR A 12 8.37 9.19 -2.61
C THR A 12 9.07 8.52 -3.79
N GLN A 13 8.36 8.40 -4.92
CA GLN A 13 8.93 7.82 -6.13
C GLN A 13 10.10 8.66 -6.68
N ALA A 14 9.98 10.00 -6.68
CA ALA A 14 11.06 10.88 -7.13
C ALA A 14 12.30 10.78 -6.23
N GLU A 15 12.12 10.64 -4.92
CA GLU A 15 13.21 10.41 -3.97
C GLU A 15 13.93 9.09 -4.24
N ILE A 16 13.19 7.98 -4.45
CA ILE A 16 13.78 6.68 -4.78
C ILE A 16 14.60 6.76 -6.08
N TYR A 17 14.08 7.43 -7.12
CA TYR A 17 14.82 7.60 -8.37
C TYR A 17 16.05 8.51 -8.24
N GLY A 18 15.97 9.55 -7.40
CA GLY A 18 17.06 10.51 -7.22
C GLY A 18 18.14 10.05 -6.24
N GLY A 19 17.76 9.29 -5.21
CA GLY A 19 18.64 8.80 -4.15
C GLY A 19 19.22 7.42 -4.39
N GLY A 20 18.71 6.69 -5.39
CA GLY A 20 19.00 5.27 -5.58
C GLY A 20 18.02 4.39 -4.79
N ALA A 21 17.75 3.19 -5.30
CA ALA A 21 16.82 2.27 -4.65
C ALA A 21 17.42 1.72 -3.34
N ASP A 22 16.68 1.84 -2.24
CA ASP A 22 16.94 1.08 -1.02
C ASP A 22 16.85 -0.44 -1.28
N ASP A 23 17.42 -1.26 -0.41
CA ASP A 23 17.28 -2.74 -0.46
C ASP A 23 15.89 -3.23 -0.02
N LEU A 24 14.90 -2.35 0.02
CA LEU A 24 13.53 -2.71 0.37
C LEU A 24 12.70 -2.89 -0.92
N PRO A 25 11.89 -3.95 -1.02
CA PRO A 25 11.13 -4.20 -2.23
C PRO A 25 9.97 -3.22 -2.41
N ILE A 26 9.55 -3.04 -3.68
CA ILE A 26 8.40 -2.21 -4.05
C ILE A 26 7.12 -3.07 -4.13
N ASP A 27 7.27 -4.34 -4.52
CA ASP A 27 6.16 -5.27 -4.70
C ASP A 27 5.75 -5.90 -3.35
N PRO A 28 4.46 -5.82 -2.94
CA PRO A 28 3.99 -6.50 -1.73
C PRO A 28 4.21 -8.02 -1.74
N ASP A 29 4.17 -8.68 -2.90
CA ASP A 29 4.39 -10.13 -2.98
C ASP A 29 5.88 -10.48 -2.69
N GLU A 30 6.80 -9.59 -3.06
CA GLU A 30 8.22 -9.73 -2.70
C GLU A 30 8.44 -9.49 -1.21
N TRP A 31 7.73 -8.53 -0.59
CA TRP A 31 7.74 -8.36 0.86
C TRP A 31 7.32 -9.63 1.60
N GLU A 32 6.24 -10.29 1.17
CA GLU A 32 5.79 -11.55 1.75
C GLU A 32 6.86 -12.65 1.62
N SER A 33 7.48 -12.77 0.44
CA SER A 33 8.57 -13.73 0.20
C SER A 33 9.80 -13.46 1.07
N ARG A 34 10.22 -12.20 1.21
CA ARG A 34 11.36 -11.83 2.07
C ARG A 34 11.04 -12.07 3.54
N ALA A 35 9.81 -11.76 3.98
CA ALA A 35 9.36 -12.05 5.34
C ALA A 35 9.37 -13.56 5.63
N LYS A 36 8.94 -14.40 4.68
CA LYS A 36 9.00 -15.87 4.80
C LYS A 36 10.42 -16.41 4.95
N ALA A 37 11.40 -15.75 4.34
CA ALA A 37 12.80 -16.15 4.43
C ALA A 37 13.46 -15.74 5.75
N VAL A 38 12.92 -14.73 6.44
CA VAL A 38 13.49 -14.16 7.68
C VAL A 38 12.79 -14.66 8.93
N LEU A 39 11.48 -14.89 8.88
CA LEU A 39 10.68 -15.31 10.03
C LEU A 39 10.72 -16.83 10.21
N GLU A 40 10.62 -17.26 11.46
CA GLU A 40 10.38 -18.67 11.78
C GLU A 40 9.02 -19.13 11.21
N PRO A 41 8.87 -20.42 10.85
CA PRO A 41 7.65 -20.92 10.18
C PRO A 41 6.37 -20.63 10.95
N GLY A 42 6.34 -20.84 12.26
CA GLY A 42 5.15 -20.62 13.09
C GLY A 42 4.67 -19.16 13.09
N PRO A 43 5.53 -18.18 13.43
CA PRO A 43 5.21 -16.76 13.32
C PRO A 43 4.79 -16.31 11.92
N PHE A 44 5.49 -16.78 10.87
CA PHE A 44 5.12 -16.46 9.50
C PHE A 44 3.71 -16.98 9.17
N ASP A 45 3.45 -18.26 9.42
CA ASP A 45 2.16 -18.90 9.12
C ASP A 45 1.01 -18.30 9.95
N TYR A 46 1.29 -17.81 11.16
CA TYR A 46 0.30 -17.10 11.97
C TYR A 46 -0.12 -15.75 11.35
N ILE A 47 0.81 -15.06 10.71
CA ILE A 47 0.56 -13.75 10.07
C ILE A 47 -0.05 -13.93 8.68
N ALA A 48 0.51 -14.83 7.87
CA ALA A 48 0.12 -15.02 6.49
C ALA A 48 -1.14 -15.89 6.31
N GLY A 49 -1.39 -16.79 7.26
CA GLY A 49 -2.43 -17.81 7.15
C GLY A 49 -3.86 -17.29 7.29
N GLY A 50 -4.78 -17.97 6.59
CA GLY A 50 -6.22 -17.71 6.65
C GLY A 50 -7.05 -18.83 7.27
N ALA A 51 -8.36 -18.60 7.37
CA ALA A 51 -9.29 -19.64 7.82
C ALA A 51 -9.43 -20.76 6.77
N GLY A 52 -9.29 -22.02 7.21
CA GLY A 52 -9.53 -23.20 6.38
C GLY A 52 -8.62 -23.23 5.14
N GLY A 53 -9.19 -23.52 3.97
CA GLY A 53 -8.47 -23.50 2.68
C GLY A 53 -8.26 -22.10 2.07
N GLU A 54 -8.37 -21.03 2.88
CA GLU A 54 -8.07 -19.63 2.52
C GLU A 54 -8.86 -19.07 1.34
N SER A 55 -9.98 -19.72 0.97
CA SER A 55 -10.82 -19.30 -0.15
C SER A 55 -11.34 -17.87 0.02
N THR A 56 -11.64 -17.46 1.24
CA THR A 56 -12.10 -16.09 1.55
C THR A 56 -10.99 -15.05 1.36
N MET A 57 -9.74 -15.35 1.74
CA MET A 57 -8.61 -14.44 1.51
C MET A 57 -8.35 -14.23 0.02
N ARG A 58 -8.38 -15.32 -0.76
CA ARG A 58 -8.29 -15.24 -2.22
C ARG A 58 -9.45 -14.45 -2.83
N ALA A 59 -10.68 -14.69 -2.36
CA ALA A 59 -11.85 -13.96 -2.82
C ALA A 59 -11.75 -12.43 -2.55
N ASN A 60 -11.12 -12.02 -1.43
CA ASN A 60 -10.86 -10.61 -1.15
C ASN A 60 -9.91 -9.97 -2.18
N ARG A 61 -8.81 -10.64 -2.53
CA ARG A 61 -7.86 -10.15 -3.56
C ARG A 61 -8.54 -10.09 -4.93
N GLU A 62 -9.25 -11.14 -5.31
CA GLU A 62 -10.01 -11.20 -6.57
C GLU A 62 -11.08 -10.11 -6.68
N ALA A 63 -11.63 -9.64 -5.54
CA ALA A 63 -12.63 -8.58 -5.55
C ALA A 63 -12.11 -7.27 -6.13
N PHE A 64 -10.86 -6.90 -5.86
CA PHE A 64 -10.24 -5.71 -6.44
C PHE A 64 -10.05 -5.86 -7.96
N ALA A 65 -9.74 -7.07 -8.43
CA ALA A 65 -9.55 -7.33 -9.86
C ALA A 65 -10.83 -7.20 -10.69
N ARG A 66 -12.02 -7.25 -10.06
CA ARG A 66 -13.31 -7.05 -10.75
C ARG A 66 -13.58 -5.61 -11.13
N TRP A 67 -12.91 -4.66 -10.49
CA TRP A 67 -13.12 -3.23 -10.72
C TRP A 67 -11.95 -2.63 -11.49
N ARG A 68 -12.26 -1.62 -12.31
CA ARG A 68 -11.30 -0.86 -13.10
C ARG A 68 -11.60 0.62 -12.95
N LEU A 69 -10.56 1.41 -12.68
CA LEU A 69 -10.65 2.86 -12.73
C LEU A 69 -10.67 3.28 -14.20
N ARG A 70 -11.63 4.13 -14.60
CA ARG A 70 -11.60 4.73 -15.93
C ARG A 70 -10.68 5.96 -15.91
N PRO A 71 -9.65 6.03 -16.77
CA PRO A 71 -8.84 7.24 -16.87
C PRO A 71 -9.68 8.44 -17.31
N ALA A 72 -9.55 9.56 -16.59
CA ALA A 72 -10.16 10.83 -16.93
C ALA A 72 -9.09 11.78 -17.50
N MET A 73 -9.02 11.87 -18.83
CA MET A 73 -8.00 12.67 -19.51
C MET A 73 -8.30 14.17 -19.36
N LEU A 74 -7.24 14.99 -19.26
CA LEU A 74 -7.31 16.45 -19.21
C LEU A 74 -8.15 17.02 -18.05
N ALA A 75 -8.23 16.31 -16.93
CA ALA A 75 -9.07 16.67 -15.78
C ALA A 75 -8.51 17.78 -14.88
N GLY A 76 -7.31 18.32 -15.16
CA GLY A 76 -6.72 19.44 -14.40
C GLY A 76 -6.28 19.12 -12.96
N ASN A 77 -6.12 17.84 -12.61
CA ASN A 77 -5.83 17.35 -11.27
C ASN A 77 -4.33 17.32 -10.91
N GLN A 78 -3.62 18.43 -11.18
CA GLN A 78 -2.17 18.54 -10.90
C GLN A 78 -1.85 18.42 -9.40
N GLN A 79 -2.67 19.04 -8.55
CA GLN A 79 -2.60 18.90 -7.10
C GLN A 79 -3.70 17.93 -6.64
N ARG A 80 -3.34 17.03 -5.71
CA ARG A 80 -4.24 16.04 -5.14
C ARG A 80 -4.30 16.27 -3.64
N ASP A 81 -5.45 16.71 -3.15
CA ASP A 81 -5.73 16.75 -1.72
C ASP A 81 -6.29 15.39 -1.30
N LEU A 82 -5.56 14.69 -0.43
CA LEU A 82 -5.93 13.38 0.10
C LEU A 82 -6.30 13.46 1.58
N TYR A 83 -6.31 14.66 2.17
CA TYR A 83 -6.63 14.83 3.58
C TYR A 83 -8.07 14.41 3.88
N VAL A 84 -8.26 13.74 5.02
CA VAL A 84 -9.56 13.32 5.50
C VAL A 84 -9.70 13.57 7.00
N SER A 85 -10.94 13.73 7.46
CA SER A 85 -11.29 13.65 8.88
C SER A 85 -12.30 12.53 9.09
N VAL A 86 -11.96 11.60 9.98
CA VAL A 86 -12.80 10.44 10.31
C VAL A 86 -13.07 10.47 11.80
N LEU A 87 -14.35 10.64 12.18
CA LEU A 87 -14.78 10.71 13.58
C LEU A 87 -14.03 11.76 14.42
N GLY A 88 -13.63 12.88 13.80
CA GLY A 88 -12.85 13.95 14.44
C GLY A 88 -11.34 13.72 14.45
N THR A 89 -10.85 12.57 13.96
CA THR A 89 -9.43 12.31 13.75
C THR A 89 -9.00 12.75 12.36
N SER A 90 -8.00 13.60 12.29
CA SER A 90 -7.39 14.08 11.05
C SER A 90 -6.34 13.11 10.52
N SER A 91 -6.36 12.81 9.22
CA SER A 91 -5.31 12.05 8.53
C SER A 91 -4.91 12.76 7.22
N PRO A 92 -3.61 12.83 6.88
CA PRO A 92 -3.15 13.40 5.61
C PRO A 92 -3.51 12.54 4.38
N ALA A 93 -3.96 11.30 4.58
CA ALA A 93 -4.36 10.38 3.52
C ALA A 93 -5.52 9.47 3.99
N PRO A 94 -6.31 8.87 3.07
CA PRO A 94 -7.46 8.03 3.42
C PRO A 94 -7.06 6.58 3.75
N PHE A 95 -6.05 6.39 4.60
CA PHE A 95 -5.59 5.11 5.12
C PHE A 95 -4.86 5.29 6.46
#